data_AF-U5T4B1-F1
#
_entry.id   AF-U5T4B1-F1
#
_cell.length_a   1.000
_cell.length_b   1.000
_cell.length_c   1.000
_cell.angle_alpha   90.00
_cell.angle_beta   90.00
_cell.angle_gamma   90.00
#
_symmetry.space_group_name_H-M   'P 1'
#
loop_
_entity.id
_entity.type
_entity.pdbx_description
1 polymer ?
#
loop_
_entity_poly.entity_id
_entity_poly.type
_entity_poly.pdbx_seq_one_letter_code
_entity_poly.pdbx_strand_id
1 'polypeptide(L)'
;MVSSYYWANRDREKLPDFKSWCLSNHRLVDRNHRQYFIGDQCVIDHFIRFEHFTEDLQDLEKKFPALTGVANLFAGMTAKKGVRPKSGPSLVELFSAAPEVDRLIRKRCRFEIETFGYQGPRLEDT
;
A
#
# COMPACT_ATOMS: atom_id res chain seq x y z
N MET A 1 -2.99 2.40 -2.80
CA MET A 1 -3.58 3.43 -3.70
C MET A 1 -3.65 4.83 -3.07
N VAL A 2 -4.25 4.98 -1.88
CA VAL A 2 -4.45 6.29 -1.23
C VAL A 2 -3.16 7.11 -1.06
N SER A 3 -2.07 6.48 -0.62
CA SER A 3 -0.76 7.16 -0.52
C SER A 3 -0.29 7.74 -1.87
N SER A 4 -0.44 6.99 -2.96
CA SER A 4 -0.06 7.45 -4.30
C SER A 4 -0.95 8.57 -4.80
N TYR A 5 -2.26 8.53 -4.49
CA TYR A 5 -3.21 9.60 -4.83
C TYR A 5 -2.78 10.93 -4.20
N TYR A 6 -2.52 10.97 -2.90
CA TYR A 6 -2.07 12.22 -2.25
C TYR A 6 -0.66 12.62 -2.72
N TRP A 7 0.27 11.68 -2.88
CA TRP A 7 1.63 11.99 -3.34
C TRP A 7 1.70 12.57 -4.75
N ALA A 8 0.95 12.01 -5.69
CA ALA A 8 0.94 12.47 -7.07
C ALA A 8 0.25 13.83 -7.24
N ASN A 9 -0.61 14.21 -6.30
CA ASN A 9 -1.37 15.46 -6.34
C ASN A 9 -0.93 16.46 -5.26
N ARG A 10 0.24 16.26 -4.62
CA ARG A 10 0.72 17.06 -3.48
C ARG A 10 0.91 18.56 -3.79
N ASP A 11 1.18 18.88 -5.05
CA ASP A 11 1.43 20.26 -5.52
C ASP A 11 0.19 20.89 -6.18
N ARG A 12 -0.98 20.23 -6.11
CA ARG A 12 -2.23 20.74 -6.69
C ARG A 12 -3.03 21.53 -5.66
N GLU A 13 -3.54 22.68 -6.08
CA GLU A 13 -4.46 23.49 -5.27
C GLU A 13 -5.77 22.74 -4.96
N LYS A 14 -6.30 22.03 -5.96
CA LYS A 14 -7.49 21.18 -5.81
C LYS A 14 -7.19 19.73 -6.18
N LEU A 15 -7.55 18.82 -5.28
CA LEU A 15 -7.42 17.39 -5.54
C LEU A 15 -8.43 16.93 -6.61
N PRO A 16 -8.01 16.05 -7.54
CA PRO A 16 -8.94 15.46 -8.50
C PRO A 16 -9.91 14.52 -7.80
N ASP A 17 -11.05 14.25 -8.44
CA ASP A 17 -11.98 13.22 -7.97
C ASP A 17 -11.27 11.88 -7.72
N PHE A 18 -11.49 11.31 -6.53
CA PHE A 18 -10.75 10.13 -6.08
C PHE A 18 -11.01 8.91 -6.96
N LYS A 19 -12.28 8.68 -7.32
CA LYS A 19 -12.69 7.55 -8.17
C LYS A 19 -12.05 7.65 -9.55
N SER A 20 -12.24 8.77 -10.22
CA SER A 20 -11.74 9.01 -11.57
C SER A 20 -10.22 8.91 -11.62
N TRP A 21 -9.53 9.49 -10.62
CA TRP A 21 -8.07 9.38 -10.53
C TRP A 21 -7.62 7.93 -10.32
N CYS A 22 -8.24 7.17 -9.43
CA CYS A 22 -7.86 5.77 -9.19
C CYS A 22 -8.09 4.90 -10.41
N LEU A 23 -9.20 5.06 -11.11
CA LEU A 23 -9.49 4.29 -12.34
C LEU A 23 -8.50 4.63 -13.44
N SER A 24 -8.13 5.90 -13.60
CA SER A 24 -7.15 6.35 -14.59
C SER A 24 -5.73 5.89 -14.27
N ASN A 25 -5.42 5.71 -12.97
CA ASN A 25 -4.10 5.33 -12.47
C ASN A 25 -4.06 3.90 -11.89
N HIS A 26 -4.99 3.03 -12.30
CA HIS A 26 -5.17 1.70 -11.71
C HIS A 26 -3.92 0.81 -11.77
N ARG A 27 -3.00 1.07 -12.72
CA ARG A 27 -1.70 0.39 -12.85
C ARG A 27 -0.79 0.58 -11.63
N LEU A 28 -1.06 1.57 -10.79
CA LEU A 28 -0.30 1.81 -9.56
C LEU A 28 -0.70 0.86 -8.42
N VAL A 29 -1.83 0.16 -8.54
CA VAL A 29 -2.38 -0.70 -7.47
C VAL A 29 -1.53 -1.96 -7.27
N ASP A 30 -1.17 -2.65 -8.35
CA ASP A 30 -0.46 -3.94 -8.35
C ASP A 30 0.99 -3.81 -8.84
N ARG A 31 1.58 -2.62 -8.72
CA ARG A 31 2.94 -2.37 -9.24
C ARG A 31 3.98 -3.34 -8.66
N ASN A 32 3.84 -3.68 -7.38
CA ASN A 32 4.76 -4.58 -6.70
C ASN A 32 4.51 -6.05 -7.09
N HIS A 33 3.28 -6.41 -7.47
CA HIS A 33 2.93 -7.78 -7.83
C HIS A 33 3.84 -8.33 -8.95
N ARG A 34 4.17 -7.49 -9.93
CA ARG A 34 5.09 -7.86 -11.02
C ARG A 34 6.52 -8.18 -10.56
N GLN A 35 6.90 -7.76 -9.37
CA GLN A 35 8.22 -8.02 -8.79
C GLN A 35 8.24 -9.35 -8.03
N TYR A 36 7.07 -9.91 -7.69
CA TYR A 36 6.96 -11.10 -6.85
C TYR A 36 7.07 -12.40 -7.65
N PHE A 37 6.74 -12.37 -8.95
CA PHE A 37 6.55 -13.58 -9.74
C PHE A 37 7.51 -13.68 -10.94
N ILE A 38 8.03 -14.88 -11.19
CA ILE A 38 8.60 -15.29 -12.48
C ILE A 38 7.67 -16.34 -13.06
N GLY A 39 6.98 -16.01 -14.16
CA GLY A 39 5.83 -16.79 -14.61
C GLY A 39 4.72 -16.75 -13.55
N ASP A 40 4.24 -17.93 -13.15
CA ASP A 40 3.19 -18.09 -12.13
C ASP A 40 3.75 -18.42 -10.73
N GLN A 41 5.08 -18.46 -10.56
CA GLN A 41 5.72 -18.81 -9.30
C GLN A 41 6.14 -17.55 -8.53
N CYS A 42 5.68 -17.42 -7.29
CA CYS A 42 6.20 -16.40 -6.37
C CYS A 42 7.65 -16.76 -5.98
N VAL A 43 8.58 -15.84 -6.24
CA VAL A 43 10.03 -16.02 -6.03
C VAL A 43 10.57 -15.21 -4.84
N ILE A 44 9.69 -14.60 -4.04
CA ILE A 44 10.09 -13.81 -2.88
C ILE A 44 10.30 -14.73 -1.67
N ASP A 45 11.53 -14.77 -1.16
CA ASP A 45 11.89 -15.54 0.04
C ASP A 45 11.44 -14.86 1.35
N HIS A 46 11.38 -13.53 1.33
CA HIS A 46 11.02 -12.74 2.49
C HIS A 46 10.33 -11.42 2.10
N PHE A 47 9.10 -11.24 2.58
CA PHE A 47 8.36 -9.99 2.41
C PHE A 47 8.63 -9.05 3.59
N ILE A 48 8.89 -7.79 3.28
CA ILE A 48 8.95 -6.70 4.26
C ILE A 48 7.69 -5.86 4.09
N ARG A 49 6.80 -5.90 5.08
CA ARG A 49 5.50 -5.24 5.04
C ARG A 49 5.53 -3.93 5.80
N PHE A 50 4.69 -2.99 5.42
CA PHE A 50 4.74 -1.65 6.02
C PHE A 50 4.22 -1.62 7.46
N GLU A 51 3.18 -2.39 7.76
CA GLU A 51 2.55 -2.49 9.07
C GLU A 51 3.39 -3.25 10.11
N HIS A 52 4.28 -4.13 9.65
CA HIS A 52 5.21 -4.91 10.48
C HIS A 52 6.67 -4.65 10.06
N PHE A 53 6.95 -3.41 9.64
CA PHE A 53 8.20 -3.09 8.93
C PHE A 53 9.44 -3.37 9.76
N THR A 54 9.40 -2.99 11.04
CA THR A 54 10.51 -3.21 11.97
C THR A 54 10.68 -4.70 12.26
N GLU A 55 9.57 -5.41 12.49
CA GLU A 55 9.55 -6.83 12.81
C GLU A 55 10.06 -7.68 11.64
N ASP A 56 9.56 -7.41 10.43
CA ASP A 56 9.98 -8.11 9.22
C ASP A 56 11.48 -7.84 8.95
N LEU A 57 11.98 -6.61 9.13
CA LEU A 57 13.42 -6.32 9.00
C LEU A 57 14.27 -7.05 10.06
N GLN A 58 13.82 -7.11 11.31
CA GLN A 58 14.53 -7.85 12.36
C GLN A 58 14.57 -9.36 12.07
N ASP A 59 13.49 -9.92 11.52
CA ASP A 59 13.45 -11.32 11.11
C ASP A 59 14.37 -11.59 9.91
N LEU A 60 14.50 -10.63 8.99
CA LEU A 60 15.49 -10.70 7.91
C LEU A 60 16.92 -10.71 8.47
N GLU A 61 17.24 -9.88 9.46
CA GLU A 61 18.57 -9.87 10.11
C GLU A 61 18.90 -11.18 10.80
N LYS A 62 17.93 -11.82 11.46
CA LYS A 62 18.12 -13.15 12.07
C LYS A 62 18.44 -14.22 11.03
N LYS A 63 17.81 -14.15 9.85
CA LYS A 63 18.05 -15.07 8.73
C LYS A 63 19.39 -14.80 8.04
N PHE A 64 19.77 -13.53 7.96
CA PHE A 64 20.99 -13.08 7.29
C PHE A 64 21.80 -12.16 8.22
N PRO A 65 22.62 -12.71 9.12
CA PRO A 65 23.35 -11.91 10.11
C PRO A 65 24.27 -10.82 9.53
N ALA A 66 24.69 -10.96 8.26
CA ALA A 66 25.43 -9.92 7.55
C ALA A 66 24.64 -8.60 7.35
N LEU A 67 23.30 -8.64 7.51
CA LEU A 67 22.41 -7.48 7.42
C LEU A 67 22.13 -6.83 8.78
N THR A 68 22.77 -7.29 9.86
CA THR A 68 22.54 -6.76 11.21
C THR A 68 22.61 -5.22 11.26
N GLY A 69 21.58 -4.61 11.84
CA GLY A 69 21.48 -3.15 12.00
C GLY A 69 20.68 -2.41 10.92
N VAL A 70 20.24 -3.08 9.85
CA VAL A 70 19.34 -2.51 8.83
C VAL A 70 18.03 -2.02 9.45
N ALA A 71 17.39 -2.79 10.32
CA ALA A 71 16.17 -2.38 11.04
C ALA A 71 16.38 -1.04 11.77
N ASN A 72 17.54 -0.85 12.41
CA ASN A 72 17.87 0.39 13.11
C ASN A 72 18.09 1.57 12.15
N LEU A 73 18.75 1.35 11.01
CA LEU A 73 18.92 2.39 9.99
C LEU A 73 17.57 2.91 9.48
N PHE A 74 16.62 2.00 9.30
CA PHE A 74 15.30 2.31 8.79
C PHE A 74 14.33 2.89 9.84
N ALA A 75 14.53 2.61 11.13
CA ALA A 75 13.69 3.14 12.22
C ALA A 75 13.62 4.67 12.25
N GLY A 76 14.67 5.36 11.80
CA GLY A 76 14.72 6.83 11.73
C GLY A 76 14.09 7.45 10.47
N MET A 77 13.69 6.64 9.48
CA MET A 77 13.22 7.16 8.20
C MET A 77 11.75 7.59 8.26
N THR A 78 11.48 8.84 7.91
CA THR A 78 10.10 9.35 7.75
C THR A 78 9.80 9.69 6.29
N ALA A 79 9.39 8.69 5.52
CA ALA A 79 8.98 8.91 4.14
C ALA A 79 7.58 9.55 4.06
N LYS A 80 7.43 10.59 3.22
CA LYS A 80 6.14 11.21 2.83
C LYS A 80 5.31 11.81 3.97
N LYS A 81 5.94 12.18 5.08
CA LYS A 81 5.27 12.90 6.18
C LYS A 81 4.71 14.23 5.66
N GLY A 82 3.45 14.54 6.01
CA GLY A 82 2.80 15.81 5.66
C GLY A 82 2.15 15.87 4.27
N VAL A 83 2.26 14.82 3.45
CA VAL A 83 1.69 14.80 2.09
C VAL A 83 0.18 14.58 2.10
N ARG A 84 -0.32 13.70 2.97
CA ARG A 84 -1.75 13.54 3.18
C ARG A 84 -2.22 14.66 4.13
N PRO A 85 -3.22 15.46 3.75
CA PRO A 85 -3.81 16.46 4.64
C PRO A 85 -4.26 15.83 5.96
N LYS A 86 -4.08 16.55 7.08
CA LYS A 86 -4.51 16.09 8.41
C LYS A 86 -6.04 16.03 8.55
N SER A 87 -6.73 16.89 7.81
CA SER A 87 -8.19 16.96 7.70
C SER A 87 -8.62 16.54 6.29
N GLY A 88 -9.78 15.91 6.18
CA GLY A 88 -10.31 15.40 4.92
C GLY A 88 -11.06 14.09 5.12
N PRO A 89 -11.57 13.49 4.04
CA PRO A 89 -12.34 12.25 4.15
C PRO A 89 -11.46 11.11 4.69
N SER A 90 -12.07 10.35 5.61
CA SER A 90 -11.60 9.07 6.09
C SER A 90 -11.48 8.06 4.95
N LEU A 91 -10.81 6.94 5.21
CA LEU A 91 -10.75 5.85 4.23
C LEU A 91 -12.16 5.30 3.92
N VAL A 92 -13.02 5.18 4.93
CA VAL A 92 -14.40 4.73 4.74
C VAL A 92 -15.14 5.69 3.82
N GLU A 93 -15.11 6.99 4.10
CA GLU A 93 -15.79 7.99 3.24
C GLU A 93 -15.27 7.98 1.80
N LEU A 94 -13.95 7.88 1.60
CA LEU A 94 -13.36 7.80 0.26
C LEU A 94 -13.84 6.59 -0.53
N PHE A 95 -13.90 5.41 0.10
CA PHE A 95 -14.23 4.16 -0.57
C PHE A 95 -15.74 3.90 -0.65
N SER A 96 -16.54 4.38 0.31
CA SER A 96 -18.01 4.38 0.22
C SER A 96 -18.49 5.22 -0.96
N ALA A 97 -17.83 6.35 -1.25
CA ALA A 97 -18.11 7.15 -2.44
C ALA A 97 -17.55 6.54 -3.75
N ALA A 98 -16.74 5.48 -3.67
CA ALA A 98 -16.05 4.88 -4.81
C ALA A 98 -15.97 3.32 -4.73
N PRO A 99 -17.10 2.61 -4.62
CA PRO A 99 -17.12 1.16 -4.37
C PRO A 99 -16.49 0.33 -5.50
N GLU A 100 -16.46 0.84 -6.73
CA GLU A 100 -15.72 0.23 -7.84
C GLU A 100 -14.19 0.27 -7.67
N VAL A 101 -13.66 1.28 -6.98
CA VAL A 101 -12.22 1.34 -6.67
C VAL A 101 -11.87 0.30 -5.62
N ASP A 102 -12.72 0.11 -4.60
CA ASP A 102 -12.54 -0.98 -3.62
C ASP A 102 -12.54 -2.35 -4.32
N ARG A 103 -13.55 -2.62 -5.17
CA ARG A 103 -13.61 -3.85 -5.99
C ARG A 103 -12.37 -4.05 -6.85
N LEU A 104 -11.88 -2.99 -7.49
CA LEU A 104 -10.65 -3.02 -8.29
C LEU A 104 -9.44 -3.39 -7.43
N ILE A 105 -9.28 -2.79 -6.24
CA ILE A 105 -8.17 -3.09 -5.33
C ILE A 105 -8.26 -4.54 -4.86
N ARG A 106 -9.42 -5.01 -4.41
CA ARG A 106 -9.61 -6.41 -3.98
C ARG A 106 -9.28 -7.41 -5.08
N LYS A 107 -9.64 -7.09 -6.32
CA LYS A 107 -9.31 -7.93 -7.48
C LYS A 107 -7.82 -7.94 -7.80
N ARG A 108 -7.17 -6.76 -7.83
CA ARG A 108 -5.76 -6.63 -8.26
C ARG A 108 -4.76 -7.02 -7.17
N CYS A 109 -5.10 -6.81 -5.91
CA CYS A 109 -4.27 -7.15 -4.75
C CYS A 109 -4.72 -8.43 -4.05
N ARG A 110 -5.38 -9.34 -4.78
CA ARG A 110 -5.94 -10.57 -4.20
C ARG A 110 -4.84 -11.41 -3.54
N PHE A 111 -3.70 -11.56 -4.22
CA PHE A 111 -2.56 -12.32 -3.70
C PHE A 111 -2.11 -11.79 -2.33
N GLU A 112 -1.90 -10.49 -2.20
CA GLU A 112 -1.42 -9.86 -0.97
C GLU A 112 -2.50 -9.94 0.12
N ILE A 113 -3.78 -9.76 -0.23
CA ILE A 113 -4.91 -9.88 0.70
C ILE A 113 -4.98 -11.30 1.28
N GLU A 114 -4.91 -12.33 0.44
CA GLU A 114 -4.99 -13.73 0.85
C GLU A 114 -3.74 -14.15 1.62
N THR A 115 -2.54 -13.73 1.17
CA THR A 115 -1.26 -14.12 1.76
C THR A 115 -1.02 -13.48 3.13
N PHE A 116 -1.41 -12.20 3.28
CA PHE A 116 -1.11 -11.43 4.50
C PHE A 116 -2.35 -11.18 5.39
N GLY A 117 -3.53 -11.66 4.98
CA GLY A 117 -4.77 -11.52 5.73
C GLY A 117 -5.31 -10.08 5.77
N TYR A 118 -4.95 -9.24 4.78
CA TYR A 118 -5.34 -7.84 4.77
C TYR A 118 -6.86 -7.65 4.72
N GLN A 119 -7.33 -6.69 5.52
CA GLN A 119 -8.72 -6.30 5.56
C GLN A 119 -8.87 -4.93 4.90
N GLY A 120 -9.79 -4.83 3.95
CA GLY A 120 -10.21 -3.55 3.39
C GLY A 120 -11.02 -2.72 4.41
N PRO A 121 -11.31 -1.45 4.10
CA PRO A 121 -12.26 -0.68 4.89
C PRO A 121 -13.60 -1.42 4.97
N ARG A 122 -14.23 -1.41 6.14
CA ARG A 122 -15.62 -1.86 6.30
C ARG A 122 -16.52 -0.77 5.73
N LEU A 123 -17.06 -1.02 4.56
CA LEU A 123 -18.04 -0.14 3.92
C LEU A 123 -19.41 -0.55 4.45
N GLU A 124 -20.26 0.43 4.77
CA GLU A 124 -21.67 0.13 5.06
C GLU A 124 -22.35 -0.35 3.77
N ASP A 125 -23.12 -1.43 3.86
CA ASP A 125 -23.87 -1.94 2.72
C ASP A 125 -24.86 -0.85 2.26
N THR A 126 -24.71 -0.41 1.00
CA THR A 126 -25.55 0.60 0.36
C THR A 126 -26.70 -0.03 -0.39
#